data_AF-A0A4Z1SWU1-F1
#
_entry.id   AF-A0A4Z1SWU1-F1
#
_cell.length_a   1.000
_cell.length_b   1.000
_cell.length_c   1.000
_cell.angle_alpha   90.00
_cell.angle_beta   90.00
_cell.angle_gamma   90.00
#
_symmetry.space_group_name_H-M   'P 1'
#
loop_
_entity.id
_entity.type
_entity.pdbx_description
1 polymer ?
#
loop_
_entity_poly.entity_id
_entity_poly.type
_entity_poly.pdbx_seq_one_letter_code
_entity_poly.pdbx_strand_id
1 'polypeptide(L)'
;MSVTDLMEAAGRGDLEGVKRNFSEVGRKDGDGWTALMWAVRGGHANCIPLLEKEIGMQDNWGWTALMWAAYNGRADCVRLLLSEVGKQTIKEWKDFFNAYPTGTTALMMAARRSHPEIVELLLPYEQGLKDSNGHTAKWYANNKGYSTRVCVLLKNEGLERIPPPTSGAAGWRGVRELSSSRSLPEGMTCVICLTNPKDTLLQPCNHLCVCSSCAGRIMNQTCPLCRTPIESTVKVYL
;
A
#
# COMPACT_ATOMS: atom_id res chain seq x y z
N MET A 1 11.79 17.89 -20.59
CA MET A 1 10.43 17.90 -21.19
C MET A 1 9.53 18.77 -20.33
N SER A 2 8.52 19.43 -20.89
CA SER A 2 7.56 20.22 -20.11
C SER A 2 6.49 19.31 -19.49
N VAL A 3 5.82 19.82 -18.45
CA VAL A 3 4.60 19.21 -17.88
C VAL A 3 3.54 19.13 -18.99
N THR A 4 2.74 18.07 -18.97
CA THR A 4 1.68 17.78 -19.96
C THR A 4 0.30 18.10 -19.40
N ASP A 5 -0.70 18.26 -20.27
CA ASP A 5 -2.08 18.52 -19.84
C ASP A 5 -2.65 17.35 -19.03
N LEU A 6 -2.28 16.11 -19.37
CA LEU A 6 -2.61 14.93 -18.58
C LEU A 6 -2.03 14.99 -17.17
N MET A 7 -0.75 15.38 -17.02
CA MET A 7 -0.10 15.50 -15.71
C MET A 7 -0.76 16.56 -14.85
N GLU A 8 -1.08 17.71 -15.45
CA GLU A 8 -1.78 18.78 -14.77
C GLU A 8 -3.19 18.37 -14.31
N ALA A 9 -3.97 17.74 -15.20
CA ALA A 9 -5.30 17.25 -14.87
C ALA A 9 -5.26 16.21 -13.74
N ALA A 10 -4.31 15.27 -13.82
CA ALA A 10 -4.09 14.25 -12.80
C ALA A 10 -3.72 14.87 -11.45
N GLY A 11 -2.82 15.86 -11.44
CA GLY A 11 -2.39 16.58 -10.23
C GLY A 11 -3.49 17.43 -9.59
N ARG A 12 -4.52 17.84 -10.35
CA ARG A 12 -5.71 18.54 -9.85
C ARG A 12 -6.88 17.60 -9.50
N GLY A 13 -6.78 16.31 -9.81
CA GLY A 13 -7.86 15.34 -9.63
C GLY A 13 -9.01 15.49 -10.63
N ASP A 14 -8.77 16.18 -11.76
CA ASP A 14 -9.76 16.36 -12.83
C ASP A 14 -9.86 15.08 -13.67
N LEU A 15 -10.81 14.20 -13.29
CA LEU A 15 -11.02 12.93 -13.97
C LEU A 15 -11.39 13.07 -15.45
N GLU A 16 -12.12 14.12 -15.81
CA GLU A 16 -12.53 14.35 -17.20
C GLU A 16 -11.37 14.90 -18.02
N GLY A 17 -10.56 15.79 -17.43
CA GLY A 17 -9.29 16.23 -18.01
C GLY A 17 -8.31 15.06 -18.20
N VAL A 18 -8.25 14.13 -17.25
CA VAL A 18 -7.44 12.90 -17.36
C VAL A 18 -7.90 12.05 -18.54
N LYS A 19 -9.21 11.76 -18.65
CA LYS A 19 -9.78 10.99 -19.78
C LYS A 19 -9.54 11.66 -21.13
N ARG A 20 -9.68 12.98 -21.20
CA ARG A 20 -9.50 13.76 -22.44
C ARG A 20 -8.07 13.65 -22.99
N ASN A 21 -7.09 13.49 -22.10
CA ASN A 21 -5.66 13.51 -22.45
C ASN A 21 -4.99 12.13 -22.38
N PHE A 22 -5.74 11.03 -22.51
CA PHE A 22 -5.20 9.66 -22.47
C PHE A 22 -4.11 9.33 -23.49
N SER A 23 -4.03 10.08 -24.60
CA SER A 23 -2.92 9.96 -25.57
C SER A 23 -1.55 10.25 -24.97
N GLU A 24 -1.49 10.93 -23.82
CA GLU A 24 -0.24 11.34 -23.17
C GLU A 24 0.25 10.37 -22.09
N VAL A 25 -0.50 9.28 -21.83
CA VAL A 25 -0.14 8.28 -20.82
C VAL A 25 1.25 7.71 -21.09
N GLY A 26 2.10 7.66 -20.06
CA GLY A 26 3.47 7.19 -20.13
C GLY A 26 4.49 8.27 -20.50
N ARG A 27 4.06 9.50 -20.81
CA ARG A 27 4.97 10.65 -20.93
C ARG A 27 5.53 11.03 -19.55
N LYS A 28 6.70 11.65 -19.55
CA LYS A 28 7.39 12.13 -18.35
C LYS A 28 7.75 13.60 -18.47
N ASP A 29 7.69 14.36 -17.38
CA ASP A 29 8.18 15.73 -17.35
C ASP A 29 9.72 15.80 -17.21
N GLY A 30 10.26 16.98 -16.93
CA GLY A 30 11.71 17.21 -16.77
C GLY A 30 12.34 16.42 -15.62
N ASP A 31 11.58 16.12 -14.58
CA ASP A 31 12.02 15.37 -13.40
C ASP A 31 11.72 13.87 -13.52
N GLY A 32 11.16 13.44 -14.66
CA GLY A 32 10.81 12.06 -14.91
C GLY A 32 9.43 11.67 -14.37
N TRP A 33 8.64 12.63 -13.87
CA TRP A 33 7.34 12.34 -13.27
C TRP A 33 6.31 12.00 -14.33
N THR A 34 5.49 10.99 -14.04
CA THR A 34 4.33 10.60 -14.86
C THR A 34 3.04 11.20 -14.29
N ALA A 35 1.95 11.17 -15.05
CA ALA A 35 0.66 11.68 -14.58
C ALA A 35 0.18 11.01 -13.28
N LEU A 36 0.46 9.71 -13.11
CA LEU A 36 0.16 8.94 -11.91
C LEU A 36 0.90 9.49 -10.68
N MET A 37 2.17 9.87 -10.82
CA MET A 37 2.93 10.48 -9.72
C MET A 37 2.38 11.86 -9.34
N TRP A 38 1.95 12.65 -10.33
CA TRP A 38 1.24 13.91 -10.11
C TRP A 38 -0.08 13.72 -9.35
N ALA A 39 -0.91 12.74 -9.74
CA ALA A 39 -2.15 12.39 -9.02
C ALA A 39 -1.88 11.97 -7.57
N VAL A 40 -0.88 11.12 -7.34
CA VAL A 40 -0.51 10.66 -5.98
C VAL A 40 -0.04 11.82 -5.12
N ARG A 41 0.77 12.75 -5.65
CA ARG A 41 1.19 13.96 -4.92
C ARG A 41 -0.01 14.81 -4.49
N GLY A 42 -0.99 14.97 -5.38
CA GLY A 42 -2.27 15.62 -5.08
C GLY A 42 -3.18 14.84 -4.12
N GLY A 43 -2.94 13.54 -3.94
CA GLY A 43 -3.79 12.65 -3.14
C GLY A 43 -5.04 12.15 -3.88
N HIS A 44 -5.06 12.24 -5.21
CA HIS A 44 -6.21 11.90 -6.05
C HIS A 44 -6.21 10.41 -6.41
N ALA A 45 -6.53 9.56 -5.42
CA ALA A 45 -6.56 8.10 -5.58
C ALA A 45 -7.53 7.63 -6.68
N ASN A 46 -8.59 8.39 -6.93
CA ASN A 46 -9.57 8.16 -8.01
C ASN A 46 -8.98 8.26 -9.42
N CYS A 47 -7.83 8.92 -9.61
CA CYS A 47 -7.12 8.95 -10.90
C CYS A 47 -6.31 7.68 -11.16
N ILE A 48 -5.91 6.94 -10.14
CA ILE A 48 -5.01 5.77 -10.24
C ILE A 48 -5.58 4.67 -11.17
N PRO A 49 -6.88 4.28 -11.07
CA PRO A 49 -7.48 3.31 -12.00
C PRO A 49 -7.48 3.76 -13.48
N LEU A 50 -7.38 5.07 -13.74
CA LEU A 50 -7.32 5.58 -15.12
C LEU A 50 -5.89 5.58 -15.67
N LEU A 51 -4.88 5.45 -14.80
CA LEU A 51 -3.46 5.57 -15.11
C LEU A 51 -2.68 4.28 -14.81
N GLU A 52 -3.37 3.13 -14.82
CA GLU A 52 -2.78 1.81 -14.50
C GLU A 52 -1.55 1.46 -15.32
N LYS A 53 -1.48 1.93 -16.57
CA LYS A 53 -0.34 1.70 -17.47
C LYS A 53 0.97 2.36 -16.98
N GLU A 54 0.87 3.34 -16.10
CA GLU A 54 2.02 4.02 -15.51
C GLU A 54 2.49 3.38 -14.20
N ILE A 55 1.73 2.41 -13.66
CA ILE A 55 2.10 1.70 -12.44
C ILE A 55 3.44 1.01 -12.66
N GLY A 56 4.35 1.28 -11.74
CA GLY A 56 5.68 0.73 -11.71
C GLY A 56 6.71 1.53 -12.51
N MET A 57 6.32 2.62 -13.18
CA MET A 57 7.28 3.58 -13.72
C MET A 57 8.03 4.30 -12.58
N GLN A 58 9.26 4.73 -12.87
CA GLN A 58 10.12 5.46 -11.94
C GLN A 58 10.47 6.84 -12.49
N ASP A 59 10.58 7.83 -11.61
CA ASP A 59 11.11 9.15 -11.94
C ASP A 59 12.64 9.14 -12.06
N ASN A 60 13.26 10.31 -12.24
CA ASN A 60 14.70 10.41 -12.45
C ASN A 60 15.55 9.98 -11.23
N TRP A 61 14.95 9.90 -10.04
CA TRP A 61 15.57 9.42 -8.80
C TRP A 61 15.27 7.94 -8.52
N GLY A 62 14.43 7.31 -9.32
CA GLY A 62 14.00 5.93 -9.09
C GLY A 62 12.77 5.79 -8.21
N TRP A 63 12.06 6.87 -7.92
CA TRP A 63 10.88 6.79 -7.07
C TRP A 63 9.69 6.36 -7.88
N THR A 64 8.92 5.42 -7.35
CA THR A 64 7.66 4.97 -7.95
C THR A 64 6.48 5.77 -7.37
N ALA A 65 5.29 5.56 -7.92
CA ALA A 65 4.08 6.19 -7.39
C ALA A 65 3.82 5.78 -5.92
N LEU A 66 4.06 4.51 -5.57
CA LEU A 66 3.94 4.00 -4.19
C LEU A 66 4.90 4.70 -3.22
N MET A 67 6.14 4.94 -3.63
CA MET A 67 7.13 5.67 -2.83
C MET A 67 6.68 7.11 -2.56
N TRP A 68 6.17 7.80 -3.58
CA TRP A 68 5.57 9.13 -3.41
C TRP A 68 4.33 9.09 -2.49
N ALA A 69 3.49 8.06 -2.58
CA ALA A 69 2.32 7.91 -1.70
C ALA A 69 2.74 7.71 -0.24
N ALA A 70 3.75 6.87 -0.01
CA ALA A 70 4.31 6.61 1.31
C ALA A 70 4.98 7.86 1.90
N TYR A 71 5.75 8.59 1.11
CA TYR A 71 6.41 9.82 1.53
C TYR A 71 5.41 10.93 1.92
N ASN A 72 4.31 11.06 1.17
CA ASN A 72 3.29 12.09 1.39
C ASN A 72 2.15 11.66 2.35
N GLY A 73 2.17 10.44 2.89
CA GLY A 73 1.14 9.98 3.82
C GLY A 73 -0.22 9.69 3.17
N ARG A 74 -0.25 9.30 1.88
CA ARG A 74 -1.48 9.02 1.12
C ARG A 74 -1.89 7.56 1.20
N ALA A 75 -2.48 7.13 2.32
CA ALA A 75 -2.85 5.73 2.55
C ALA A 75 -3.79 5.15 1.48
N ASP A 76 -4.76 5.95 0.99
CA ASP A 76 -5.67 5.50 -0.08
C ASP A 76 -4.94 5.21 -1.39
N CYS A 77 -3.92 6.00 -1.73
CA CYS A 77 -3.08 5.74 -2.89
C CYS A 77 -2.22 4.48 -2.69
N VAL A 78 -1.67 4.27 -1.48
CA VAL A 78 -0.87 3.09 -1.15
C VAL A 78 -1.65 1.80 -1.39
N ARG A 79 -2.92 1.74 -0.97
CA ARG A 79 -3.79 0.56 -1.17
C ARG A 79 -3.93 0.19 -2.65
N LEU A 80 -3.99 1.17 -3.54
CA LEU A 80 -4.13 0.97 -4.99
C LEU A 80 -2.80 0.68 -5.70
N LEU A 81 -1.67 0.88 -5.03
CA LEU A 81 -0.33 0.78 -5.61
C LEU A 81 0.50 -0.37 -5.01
N LEU A 82 -0.12 -1.28 -4.28
CA LEU A 82 0.58 -2.41 -3.65
C LEU A 82 1.29 -3.33 -4.65
N SER A 83 0.95 -3.30 -5.94
CA SER A 83 1.70 -4.03 -6.97
C SER A 83 3.13 -3.50 -7.19
N GLU A 84 3.47 -2.33 -6.64
CA GLU A 84 4.82 -1.77 -6.71
C GLU A 84 5.70 -2.15 -5.51
N VAL A 85 5.18 -2.87 -4.50
CA VAL A 85 5.95 -3.21 -3.30
C VAL A 85 7.21 -4.00 -3.65
N GLY A 86 8.29 -3.74 -2.91
CA GLY A 86 9.60 -4.35 -3.12
C GLY A 86 10.44 -3.69 -4.20
N LYS A 87 9.92 -2.68 -4.92
CA LYS A 87 10.76 -1.81 -5.74
C LYS A 87 11.63 -0.91 -4.87
N GLN A 88 12.82 -0.59 -5.36
CA GLN A 88 13.82 0.20 -4.65
C GLN A 88 14.31 1.36 -5.50
N THR A 89 14.66 2.48 -4.85
CA THR A 89 15.23 3.65 -5.52
C THR A 89 16.58 3.33 -6.17
N ILE A 90 16.87 4.00 -7.29
CA ILE A 90 18.12 3.79 -8.04
C ILE A 90 19.15 4.92 -7.80
N LYS A 91 18.73 6.05 -7.23
CA LYS A 91 19.60 7.17 -6.87
C LYS A 91 19.31 7.64 -5.45
N GLU A 92 20.32 8.26 -4.84
CA GLU A 92 20.13 9.00 -3.60
C GLU A 92 19.24 10.23 -3.87
N TRP A 93 18.34 10.50 -2.94
CA TRP A 93 17.54 11.71 -2.91
C TRP A 93 17.62 12.33 -1.51
N LYS A 94 17.69 13.66 -1.45
CA LYS A 94 17.67 14.39 -0.18
C LYS A 94 16.87 15.68 -0.29
N ASP A 95 16.17 16.00 0.77
CA ASP A 95 15.60 17.32 1.03
C ASP A 95 16.32 17.97 2.24
N PHE A 96 15.80 19.08 2.73
CA PHE A 96 16.39 19.82 3.85
C PHE A 96 16.41 19.03 5.19
N PHE A 97 15.50 18.08 5.37
CA PHE A 97 15.29 17.32 6.61
C PHE A 97 15.53 15.80 6.45
N ASN A 98 15.51 15.27 5.22
CA ASN A 98 15.53 13.85 4.93
C ASN A 98 16.57 13.48 3.86
N ALA A 99 17.20 12.32 4.03
CA ALA A 99 18.06 11.71 3.03
C ALA A 99 17.64 10.25 2.85
N TYR A 100 17.52 9.82 1.59
CA TYR A 100 17.16 8.47 1.19
C TYR A 100 18.24 7.96 0.22
N PRO A 101 19.10 7.04 0.65
CA PRO A 101 20.09 6.39 -0.20
C PRO A 101 19.44 5.60 -1.33
N THR A 102 20.27 5.13 -2.26
CA THR A 102 19.86 4.08 -3.21
C THR A 102 19.35 2.85 -2.45
N GLY A 103 18.44 2.08 -3.03
CA GLY A 103 17.88 0.92 -2.34
C GLY A 103 16.73 1.26 -1.37
N THR A 104 16.31 2.52 -1.26
CA THR A 104 15.22 2.89 -0.35
C THR A 104 13.88 2.34 -0.85
N THR A 105 13.06 1.80 0.05
CA THR A 105 11.70 1.31 -0.26
C THR A 105 10.62 2.26 0.25
N ALA A 106 9.36 2.00 -0.14
CA ALA A 106 8.22 2.79 0.33
C ALA A 106 8.01 2.68 1.86
N LEU A 107 8.20 1.49 2.45
CA LEU A 107 8.14 1.26 3.89
C LEU A 107 9.18 2.10 4.66
N MET A 108 10.41 2.21 4.14
CA MET A 108 11.46 3.04 4.75
C MET A 108 11.08 4.53 4.75
N MET A 109 10.50 5.02 3.66
CA MET A 109 9.99 6.39 3.56
C MET A 109 8.84 6.62 4.54
N ALA A 110 7.85 5.73 4.59
CA ALA A 110 6.73 5.81 5.54
C ALA A 110 7.21 5.79 6.99
N ALA A 111 8.23 4.99 7.30
CA ALA A 111 8.83 4.91 8.62
C ALA A 111 9.50 6.22 9.02
N ARG A 112 10.35 6.79 8.16
CA ARG A 112 11.02 8.09 8.40
C ARG A 112 10.02 9.22 8.56
N ARG A 113 8.94 9.19 7.77
CA ARG A 113 7.87 10.19 7.78
C ARG A 113 6.87 10.00 8.92
N SER A 114 6.94 8.88 9.66
CA SER A 114 6.05 8.52 10.77
C SER A 114 4.58 8.35 10.35
N HIS A 115 4.33 7.59 9.28
CA HIS A 115 2.99 7.26 8.80
C HIS A 115 2.57 5.83 9.22
N PRO A 116 1.99 5.63 10.43
CA PRO A 116 1.74 4.29 10.99
C PRO A 116 0.79 3.43 10.16
N GLU A 117 -0.27 4.02 9.60
CA GLU A 117 -1.22 3.28 8.75
C GLU A 117 -0.53 2.72 7.50
N ILE A 118 0.34 3.49 6.86
CA ILE A 118 1.10 3.05 5.68
C ILE A 118 2.14 1.99 6.07
N VAL A 119 2.76 2.14 7.23
CA VAL A 119 3.67 1.12 7.78
C VAL A 119 2.93 -0.20 7.98
N GLU A 120 1.72 -0.19 8.55
CA GLU A 120 0.90 -1.41 8.69
C GLU A 120 0.57 -2.05 7.33
N LEU A 121 0.29 -1.25 6.30
CA LEU A 121 0.00 -1.75 4.95
C LEU A 121 1.21 -2.36 4.25
N LEU A 122 2.39 -1.77 4.42
CA LEU A 122 3.60 -2.16 3.68
C LEU A 122 4.48 -3.16 4.41
N LEU A 123 4.38 -3.23 5.75
CA LEU A 123 5.22 -4.08 6.59
C LEU A 123 5.23 -5.55 6.13
N PRO A 124 4.10 -6.21 5.83
CA PRO A 124 4.11 -7.61 5.40
C PRO A 124 4.99 -7.87 4.17
N TYR A 125 5.06 -6.91 3.25
CA TYR A 125 5.67 -7.07 1.93
C TYR A 125 7.13 -6.62 1.88
N GLU A 126 7.49 -5.58 2.64
CA GLU A 126 8.80 -4.92 2.54
C GLU A 126 9.69 -5.12 3.77
N GLN A 127 9.22 -5.78 4.82
CA GLN A 127 10.04 -5.99 6.02
C GLN A 127 11.37 -6.68 5.73
N GLY A 128 12.42 -6.17 6.36
CA GLY A 128 13.77 -6.72 6.26
C GLY A 128 14.53 -6.33 4.98
N LEU A 129 13.89 -5.62 4.04
CA LEU A 129 14.60 -4.98 2.95
C LEU A 129 15.56 -3.92 3.49
N LYS A 130 16.68 -3.74 2.79
CA LYS A 130 17.74 -2.83 3.17
C LYS A 130 18.08 -1.89 2.03
N ASP A 131 18.34 -0.62 2.38
CA ASP A 131 18.95 0.32 1.45
C ASP A 131 20.44 0.00 1.23
N SER A 132 21.12 0.80 0.40
CA SER A 132 22.55 0.62 0.12
C SER A 132 23.47 0.82 1.32
N ASN A 133 22.98 1.47 2.38
CA ASN A 133 23.72 1.65 3.63
C ASN A 133 23.39 0.55 4.64
N GLY A 134 22.55 -0.43 4.28
CA GLY A 134 22.13 -1.52 5.15
C GLY A 134 21.01 -1.17 6.11
N HIS A 135 20.36 -0.01 5.97
CA HIS A 135 19.29 0.43 6.86
C HIS A 135 17.95 -0.21 6.47
N THR A 136 17.22 -0.69 7.47
CA THR A 136 15.83 -1.18 7.33
C THR A 136 14.82 -0.10 7.72
N ALA A 137 13.53 -0.35 7.55
CA ALA A 137 12.50 0.61 7.97
C ALA A 137 12.57 0.93 9.48
N LYS A 138 12.91 -0.05 10.32
CA LYS A 138 13.14 0.15 11.76
C LYS A 138 14.27 1.16 12.04
N TRP A 139 15.34 1.15 11.25
CA TRP A 139 16.43 2.12 11.39
C TRP A 139 15.91 3.54 11.15
N TYR A 140 15.13 3.74 10.08
CA TYR A 140 14.52 5.04 9.74
C TYR A 140 13.55 5.56 10.80
N ALA A 141 12.77 4.67 11.42
CA ALA A 141 11.87 5.05 12.51
C ALA A 141 12.63 5.53 13.75
N ASN A 142 13.73 4.87 14.10
CA ASN A 142 14.49 5.15 15.32
C ASN A 142 15.42 6.37 15.19
N ASN A 143 15.93 6.65 13.99
CA ASN A 143 16.86 7.76 13.78
C ASN A 143 16.18 9.15 13.78
N LYS A 144 14.85 9.21 13.88
CA LYS A 144 14.10 10.48 13.88
C LYS A 144 13.98 11.17 15.25
N GLY A 145 14.47 10.54 16.33
CA GLY A 145 14.58 11.15 17.67
C GLY A 145 13.34 11.09 18.57
N TYR A 146 12.21 10.53 18.11
CA TYR A 146 11.00 10.35 18.92
C TYR A 146 10.49 8.92 18.86
N SER A 147 10.08 8.38 20.02
CA SER A 147 9.37 7.10 20.10
C SER A 147 7.95 7.28 19.55
N THR A 148 7.73 6.82 18.32
CA THR A 148 6.45 6.93 17.61
C THR A 148 5.73 5.58 17.58
N ARG A 149 4.42 5.57 17.25
CA ARG A 149 3.66 4.33 16.98
C ARG A 149 4.36 3.45 15.95
N VAL A 150 5.07 4.04 14.98
CA VAL A 150 5.86 3.33 13.98
C VAL A 150 6.99 2.51 14.61
N CYS A 151 7.69 3.02 15.62
CA CYS A 151 8.74 2.27 16.33
C CYS A 151 8.19 0.97 16.94
N VAL A 152 6.96 1.01 17.47
CA VAL A 152 6.29 -0.16 18.03
C VAL A 152 5.94 -1.17 16.94
N LEU A 153 5.36 -0.71 15.83
CA LEU A 153 5.00 -1.55 14.68
C LEU A 153 6.22 -2.27 14.08
N LEU A 154 7.37 -1.61 14.05
CA LEU A 154 8.61 -2.13 13.46
C LEU A 154 9.50 -2.89 14.45
N LYS A 155 9.05 -3.13 15.69
CA LYS A 155 9.87 -3.77 16.74
C LYS A 155 10.42 -5.13 16.28
N ASN A 156 9.58 -5.89 15.57
CA ASN A 156 9.82 -7.26 15.13
C ASN A 156 10.02 -7.38 13.61
N GLU A 157 10.50 -6.32 12.95
CA GLU A 157 10.80 -6.35 11.51
C GLU A 157 11.80 -7.47 11.14
N GLY A 158 11.53 -8.22 10.06
CA GLY A 158 12.46 -9.17 9.46
C GLY A 158 12.21 -10.65 9.81
N LEU A 159 11.03 -10.99 10.32
CA LEU A 159 10.69 -12.35 10.72
C LEU A 159 10.09 -13.18 9.57
N GLU A 160 9.29 -12.58 8.67
CA GLU A 160 8.67 -13.29 7.54
C GLU A 160 8.18 -12.30 6.46
N ARG A 161 8.68 -12.38 5.22
CA ARG A 161 8.26 -11.49 4.12
C ARG A 161 7.30 -12.21 3.18
N ILE A 162 6.10 -11.69 2.98
CA ILE A 162 5.18 -12.22 1.96
C ILE A 162 5.51 -11.67 0.56
N PRO A 163 5.25 -12.42 -0.52
CA PRO A 163 5.49 -11.95 -1.87
C PRO A 163 4.58 -10.75 -2.22
N PRO A 164 5.03 -9.84 -3.10
CA PRO A 164 4.20 -8.76 -3.62
C PRO A 164 2.87 -9.27 -4.20
N PRO A 165 1.75 -8.54 -4.00
CA PRO A 165 0.51 -8.89 -4.68
C PRO A 165 0.70 -8.74 -6.20
N THR A 166 0.35 -9.78 -6.95
CA THR A 166 0.53 -9.82 -8.40
C THR A 166 -0.42 -8.85 -9.10
N SER A 167 0.08 -8.07 -10.05
CA SER A 167 -0.73 -7.22 -10.95
C SER A 167 -1.52 -8.09 -11.94
N GLY A 168 -2.68 -8.59 -11.53
CA GLY A 168 -3.62 -9.30 -12.40
C GLY A 168 -4.90 -8.48 -12.62
N ALA A 169 -5.46 -8.52 -13.84
CA ALA A 169 -6.73 -7.88 -14.22
C ALA A 169 -7.95 -8.25 -13.33
N ALA A 170 -7.80 -9.22 -12.42
CA ALA A 170 -8.78 -9.55 -11.40
C ALA A 170 -8.80 -8.58 -10.20
N GLY A 171 -7.72 -7.83 -9.95
CA GLY A 171 -7.56 -6.98 -8.76
C GLY A 171 -8.43 -5.71 -8.75
N TRP A 172 -8.84 -5.21 -9.92
CA TRP A 172 -9.60 -3.97 -10.04
C TRP A 172 -11.12 -4.14 -10.01
N ARG A 173 -11.64 -5.38 -10.02
CA ARG A 173 -13.10 -5.60 -9.86
C ARG A 173 -13.60 -5.16 -8.49
N GLY A 174 -12.72 -5.05 -7.48
CA GLY A 174 -13.06 -4.55 -6.14
C GLY A 174 -12.77 -3.07 -5.89
N VAL A 175 -12.13 -2.35 -6.83
CA VAL A 175 -11.70 -0.95 -6.62
C VAL A 175 -12.75 0.06 -7.11
N ARG A 176 -13.79 -0.39 -7.82
CA ARG A 176 -14.84 0.50 -8.36
C ARG A 176 -15.82 1.07 -7.32
N GLU A 177 -15.71 0.68 -6.05
CA GLU A 177 -16.58 1.18 -4.97
C GLU A 177 -15.78 1.58 -3.73
N LEU A 178 -14.87 2.55 -3.90
CA LEU A 178 -14.30 3.31 -2.77
C LEU A 178 -14.71 4.79 -2.84
N SER A 179 -15.94 5.04 -3.28
CA SER A 179 -16.60 6.34 -3.08
C SER A 179 -17.98 6.13 -2.47
N SER A 180 -18.06 6.36 -1.16
CA SER A 180 -19.27 6.77 -0.46
C SER A 180 -20.42 5.76 -0.38
N SER A 181 -20.24 4.65 0.34
CA SER A 181 -21.26 4.07 1.24
C SER A 181 -20.67 2.91 2.06
N ARG A 182 -21.15 2.73 3.29
CA ARG A 182 -20.64 1.76 4.28
C ARG A 182 -21.05 0.30 3.98
N SER A 183 -20.70 -0.22 2.81
CA SER A 183 -20.80 -1.66 2.55
C SER A 183 -19.54 -2.15 1.87
N LEU A 184 -18.81 -3.02 2.58
CA LEU A 184 -17.69 -3.78 2.01
C LEU A 184 -18.19 -4.62 0.81
N PRO A 185 -17.37 -4.84 -0.23
CA PRO A 185 -17.77 -5.58 -1.42
C PRO A 185 -18.34 -6.98 -1.11
N GLU A 186 -19.27 -7.44 -1.93
CA GLU A 186 -19.81 -8.80 -1.84
C GLU A 186 -18.66 -9.83 -1.88
N GLY A 187 -18.58 -10.66 -0.83
CA GLY A 187 -17.51 -11.66 -0.67
C GLY A 187 -16.36 -11.26 0.27
N MET A 188 -16.19 -9.97 0.58
CA MET A 188 -15.18 -9.46 1.53
C MET A 188 -15.71 -9.25 2.95
N THR A 189 -17.03 -9.24 3.13
CA THR A 189 -17.64 -9.18 4.46
C THR A 189 -17.55 -10.52 5.18
N CYS A 190 -17.26 -10.47 6.48
CA CYS A 190 -17.34 -11.61 7.38
C CYS A 190 -18.68 -12.32 7.20
N VAL A 191 -18.64 -13.61 6.87
CA VAL A 191 -19.87 -14.38 6.62
C VAL A 191 -20.76 -14.53 7.85
N ILE A 192 -20.25 -14.20 9.05
CA ILE A 192 -20.99 -14.27 10.31
C ILE A 192 -21.73 -12.96 10.58
N CYS A 193 -21.04 -11.80 10.51
CA CYS A 193 -21.66 -10.52 10.86
C CYS A 193 -22.08 -9.67 9.66
N LEU A 194 -21.68 -10.05 8.45
CA LEU A 194 -21.96 -9.39 7.16
C LEU A 194 -21.57 -7.90 7.09
N THR A 195 -20.83 -7.39 8.07
CA THR A 195 -20.58 -5.96 8.29
C THR A 195 -19.10 -5.59 8.35
N ASN A 196 -18.26 -6.48 8.90
CA ASN A 196 -16.82 -6.25 9.06
C ASN A 196 -16.03 -7.03 8.00
N PRO A 197 -14.82 -6.58 7.62
CA PRO A 197 -14.00 -7.29 6.65
C PRO A 197 -13.49 -8.62 7.23
N LYS A 198 -13.32 -9.62 6.36
CA LYS A 198 -12.65 -10.88 6.72
C LYS A 198 -11.16 -10.59 6.93
N ASP A 199 -10.65 -10.85 8.13
CA ASP A 199 -9.25 -10.56 8.47
C ASP A 199 -8.61 -11.63 9.37
N THR A 200 -9.33 -12.72 9.66
CA THR A 200 -8.95 -13.72 10.65
C THR A 200 -9.30 -15.12 10.18
N LEU A 201 -8.29 -15.95 9.94
CA LEU A 201 -8.41 -17.34 9.50
C LEU A 201 -8.49 -18.28 10.72
N LEU A 202 -9.44 -19.21 10.69
CA LEU A 202 -9.64 -20.19 11.76
C LEU A 202 -8.69 -21.38 11.61
N GLN A 203 -7.93 -21.69 12.65
CA GLN A 203 -6.99 -22.81 12.71
C GLN A 203 -7.51 -23.93 13.62
N PRO A 204 -7.12 -25.19 13.36
CA PRO A 204 -6.09 -25.62 12.40
C PRO A 204 -6.61 -25.81 10.96
N CYS A 205 -7.92 -25.84 10.76
CA CYS A 205 -8.51 -26.30 9.50
C CYS A 205 -8.39 -25.33 8.32
N ASN A 206 -8.17 -24.02 8.54
CA ASN A 206 -8.03 -22.98 7.53
C ASN A 206 -9.20 -22.85 6.52
N HIS A 207 -10.35 -23.48 6.78
CA HIS A 207 -11.49 -23.48 5.84
C HIS A 207 -12.27 -22.16 5.81
N LEU A 208 -12.16 -21.32 6.84
CA LEU A 208 -13.00 -20.14 6.98
C LEU A 208 -12.19 -18.93 7.47
N CYS A 209 -12.35 -17.81 6.76
CA CYS A 209 -11.88 -16.50 7.18
C CYS A 209 -13.06 -15.61 7.58
N VAL A 210 -12.99 -15.04 8.78
CA VAL A 210 -14.02 -14.19 9.40
C VAL A 210 -13.39 -12.89 9.93
N CYS A 211 -14.18 -11.94 10.39
CA CYS A 211 -13.63 -10.79 11.10
C CYS A 211 -13.17 -11.19 12.50
N SER A 212 -12.16 -10.51 13.03
CA SER A 212 -11.56 -10.77 14.33
C SER A 212 -12.54 -10.68 15.51
N SER A 213 -13.55 -9.82 15.40
CA SER A 213 -14.63 -9.79 16.40
C SER A 213 -15.46 -11.07 16.40
N CYS A 214 -15.82 -11.60 15.22
CA CYS A 214 -16.55 -12.86 15.12
C CYS A 214 -15.66 -14.05 15.48
N ALA A 215 -14.39 -14.04 15.09
CA ALA A 215 -13.42 -15.08 15.46
C ALA A 215 -13.35 -15.27 16.98
N GLY A 216 -13.28 -14.18 17.74
CA GLY A 216 -13.28 -14.23 19.21
C GLY A 216 -14.56 -14.83 19.81
N ARG A 217 -15.71 -14.70 19.15
CA ARG A 217 -17.00 -15.26 19.62
C ARG A 217 -17.12 -16.76 19.39
N ILE A 218 -16.46 -17.29 18.35
CA ILE A 218 -16.52 -18.70 17.98
C ILE A 218 -15.25 -19.48 18.38
N MET A 219 -14.32 -18.83 19.07
CA MET A 219 -13.14 -19.48 19.64
C MET A 219 -13.56 -20.63 20.57
N ASN A 220 -12.84 -21.76 20.51
CA ASN A 220 -13.17 -23.00 21.22
C ASN A 220 -14.50 -23.67 20.79
N GLN A 221 -15.15 -23.20 19.72
CA GLN A 221 -16.24 -23.93 19.05
C GLN A 221 -15.69 -24.76 17.89
N THR A 222 -16.56 -25.26 17.02
CA THR A 222 -16.16 -26.01 15.83
C THR A 222 -16.32 -25.17 14.57
N CYS A 223 -15.44 -25.40 13.60
CA CYS A 223 -15.54 -24.79 12.28
C CYS A 223 -16.89 -25.14 11.64
N PRO A 224 -17.70 -24.16 11.18
CA PRO A 224 -19.00 -24.42 10.59
C PRO A 224 -18.97 -25.30 9.32
N LEU A 225 -17.84 -25.36 8.64
CA LEU A 225 -17.68 -26.10 7.38
C LEU A 225 -17.24 -27.55 7.60
N CYS A 226 -16.21 -27.76 8.43
CA CYS A 226 -15.57 -29.06 8.59
C CYS A 226 -15.72 -29.67 9.98
N ARG A 227 -16.34 -28.96 10.92
CA ARG A 227 -16.55 -29.33 12.33
C ARG A 227 -15.29 -29.57 13.15
N THR A 228 -14.10 -29.29 12.62
CA THR A 228 -12.85 -29.30 13.39
C THR A 228 -12.90 -28.24 14.50
N PRO A 229 -12.48 -28.55 15.74
CA PRO A 229 -12.34 -27.57 16.81
C PRO A 229 -11.46 -26.37 16.39
N ILE A 230 -11.88 -25.17 16.76
CA ILE A 230 -11.12 -23.94 16.53
C ILE A 230 -10.18 -23.75 17.72
N GLU A 231 -8.91 -24.05 17.50
CA GLU A 231 -7.87 -24.02 18.55
C GLU A 231 -7.11 -22.70 18.56
N SER A 232 -6.94 -22.08 17.40
CA SER A 232 -6.26 -20.80 17.23
C SER A 232 -6.82 -20.00 16.06
N THR A 233 -6.38 -18.76 15.95
CA THR A 233 -6.75 -17.87 14.85
C THR A 233 -5.53 -17.09 14.39
N VAL A 234 -5.38 -16.88 13.08
CA VAL A 234 -4.30 -16.07 12.52
C VAL A 234 -4.89 -14.90 11.73
N LYS A 235 -4.30 -13.71 11.92
CA LYS A 235 -4.67 -12.52 11.15
C LYS A 235 -4.21 -12.69 9.70
N VAL A 236 -5.11 -12.48 8.77
CA VAL A 236 -4.83 -12.50 7.33
C VAL A 236 -5.30 -11.17 6.73
N TYR A 237 -4.45 -10.55 5.92
CA TYR A 237 -4.80 -9.32 5.21
C TYR A 237 -5.26 -9.74 3.81
N LEU A 238 -6.58 -9.81 3.61
CA LEU A 238 -7.26 -10.19 2.37
C LEU A 238 -7.79 -8.97 1.61
#